data_AF-A0A966BDL8-F1
#
_entry.id   AF-A0A966BDL8-F1
#
_cell.length_a   1.000
_cell.length_b   1.000
_cell.length_c   1.000
_cell.angle_alpha   90.00
_cell.angle_beta   90.00
_cell.angle_gamma   90.00
#
_symmetry.space_group_name_H-M   'P 1'
#
loop_
_entity.id
_entity.type
_entity.pdbx_description
1 polymer ?
#
loop_
_entity_poly.entity_id
_entity_poly.type
_entity_poly.pdbx_seq_one_letter_code
_entity_poly.pdbx_strand_id
1 'polypeptide(L)'
;MPSTSRKDVYIHGTRPGANTPFVTDSGTPISVNRVATLVEASDWKPGIAIRLISCFSGSSGAAADLARRLKTRVLAPTHSVSINPDGSFRFHGARKPKNPNAPNAPRGYEPRPPEGGWLEFDETGTLVGKIDQQGNWSAP
;
A
#
# COMPACT_ATOMS: atom_id res chain seq x y z
N MET A 1 -14.82 -1.33 -13.93
CA MET A 1 -15.17 -0.61 -12.67
C MET A 1 -15.49 0.83 -13.03
N PRO A 2 -16.52 1.47 -12.45
CA PRO A 2 -16.81 2.87 -12.76
C PRO A 2 -15.59 3.71 -12.36
N SER A 3 -15.09 4.55 -13.26
CA SER A 3 -13.96 5.44 -13.00
C SER A 3 -14.41 6.56 -12.06
N THR A 4 -14.47 6.29 -10.75
CA THR A 4 -14.45 7.36 -9.78
C THR A 4 -13.09 8.05 -9.89
N SER A 5 -13.12 9.36 -10.15
CA SER A 5 -11.91 10.17 -10.19
C SER A 5 -11.07 9.89 -8.94
N ARG A 6 -9.76 9.68 -9.14
CA ARG A 6 -8.84 9.27 -8.08
C ARG A 6 -7.54 10.05 -8.16
N LYS A 7 -6.99 10.39 -7.00
CA LYS A 7 -5.64 10.95 -6.86
C LYS A 7 -4.66 9.87 -6.44
N ASP A 8 -3.59 9.70 -7.20
CA ASP A 8 -2.46 8.90 -6.78
C ASP A 8 -1.54 9.71 -5.87
N VAL A 9 -1.16 9.12 -4.75
CA VAL A 9 -0.24 9.70 -3.77
C VAL A 9 0.96 8.79 -3.63
N TYR A 10 2.13 9.32 -3.95
CA TYR A 10 3.40 8.60 -3.97
C TYR A 10 4.16 8.92 -2.69
N ILE A 11 4.43 7.90 -1.89
CA ILE A 11 5.20 8.04 -0.65
C ILE A 11 5.83 6.71 -0.28
N HIS A 12 7.02 6.73 0.31
CA HIS A 12 7.61 5.50 0.83
C HIS A 12 6.88 5.06 2.09
N GLY A 13 6.35 3.83 2.05
CA GLY A 13 5.81 3.15 3.22
C GLY A 13 6.89 2.33 3.92
N THR A 14 6.66 2.03 5.19
CA THR A 14 7.55 1.21 6.00
C THR A 14 7.05 -0.23 6.09
N ARG A 15 7.89 -1.14 6.58
CA ARG A 15 7.47 -2.53 6.83
C ARG A 15 6.49 -2.61 8.00
N PRO A 16 5.58 -3.61 8.04
CA PRO A 16 4.75 -3.87 9.20
C PRO A 16 5.60 -3.99 10.47
N GLY A 17 5.14 -3.37 11.56
CA GLY A 17 5.84 -3.31 12.85
C GLY A 17 6.82 -2.14 13.02
N ALA A 18 7.02 -1.29 12.00
CA ALA A 18 7.75 -0.04 12.17
C ALA A 18 6.93 0.98 12.98
N ASN A 19 7.61 1.82 13.78
CA ASN A 19 6.97 2.85 14.62
C ASN A 19 6.30 3.98 13.82
N THR A 20 6.57 4.07 12.51
CA THR A 20 6.03 5.12 11.64
C THR A 20 5.64 4.50 10.31
N PRO A 21 4.47 4.86 9.74
CA PRO A 21 3.96 4.20 8.53
C PRO A 21 4.60 4.69 7.23
N PHE A 22 5.16 5.90 7.23
CA PHE A 22 5.75 6.54 6.06
C PHE A 22 7.12 7.12 6.35
N VAL A 23 7.93 7.24 5.30
CA VAL A 23 9.25 7.86 5.33
C VAL A 23 9.49 8.69 4.06
N THR A 24 10.44 9.62 4.11
CA THR A 24 11.01 10.30 2.93
C THR A 24 11.95 9.36 2.16
N ASP A 25 12.43 9.81 1.01
CA ASP A 25 13.49 9.15 0.22
C ASP A 25 14.79 9.00 1.03
N SER A 26 15.05 9.90 1.98
CA SER A 26 16.18 9.81 2.92
C SER A 26 15.91 8.89 4.12
N GLY A 27 14.74 8.24 4.19
CA GLY A 27 14.34 7.38 5.30
C GLY A 27 13.85 8.12 6.54
N THR A 28 13.64 9.43 6.47
CA THR A 28 13.15 10.24 7.59
C THR A 28 11.66 9.98 7.81
N PRO A 29 11.22 9.65 9.04
CA PRO A 29 9.80 9.38 9.30
C PRO A 29 8.86 10.54 8.97
N ILE A 30 7.70 10.21 8.41
CA ILE A 30 6.60 11.12 8.15
C ILE A 30 5.32 10.56 8.79
N SER A 31 4.60 11.42 9.51
CA SER A 31 3.32 11.06 10.13
C SER A 31 2.17 11.08 9.10
N VAL A 32 1.11 10.30 9.36
CA VAL A 32 -0.11 10.33 8.54
C VAL A 32 -0.70 11.75 8.45
N ASN A 33 -0.69 12.52 9.55
CA ASN A 33 -1.17 13.90 9.55
C ASN A 33 -0.38 14.79 8.60
N ARG A 34 0.96 14.63 8.54
CA ARG A 34 1.78 15.40 7.59
C ARG A 34 1.47 15.02 6.15
N VAL A 35 1.28 13.72 5.86
CA VAL A 35 0.84 13.26 4.53
C VAL A 35 -0.50 13.88 4.16
N ALA A 36 -1.49 13.84 5.06
CA ALA A 36 -2.80 14.45 4.83
C ALA A 36 -2.70 15.94 4.50
N THR A 37 -1.91 16.71 5.26
CA THR A 37 -1.67 18.13 4.97
C THR A 37 -1.03 18.36 3.60
N LEU A 38 -0.10 17.51 3.18
CA LEU A 38 0.50 17.61 1.84
C LEU A 38 -0.50 17.28 0.73
N VAL A 39 -1.40 16.32 0.96
CA VAL A 39 -2.49 16.01 0.03
C VAL A 39 -3.47 17.19 -0.05
N GLU A 40 -3.87 17.79 1.07
CA GLU A 40 -4.75 18.96 1.13
C GLU A 40 -4.14 20.19 0.44
N ALA A 41 -2.81 20.35 0.53
CA ALA A 41 -2.08 21.43 -0.14
C ALA A 41 -1.84 21.19 -1.65
N SER A 42 -2.19 20.00 -2.15
CA SER A 42 -2.09 19.67 -3.57
C SER A 42 -3.32 20.13 -4.37
N ASP A 43 -3.42 19.71 -5.62
CA ASP A 43 -4.59 19.83 -6.48
C ASP A 43 -5.76 18.90 -6.10
N TRP A 44 -5.58 18.00 -5.12
CA TRP A 44 -6.64 17.12 -4.62
C TRP A 44 -7.84 17.92 -4.06
N LYS A 45 -9.04 17.34 -4.17
CA LYS A 45 -10.30 17.92 -3.68
C LYS A 45 -11.06 16.90 -2.81
N PRO A 46 -11.76 17.35 -1.75
CA PRO A 46 -12.63 16.48 -0.96
C PRO A 46 -13.59 15.66 -1.82
N GLY A 47 -13.81 14.40 -1.44
CA GLY A 47 -14.64 13.44 -2.20
C GLY A 47 -13.90 12.70 -3.32
N ILE A 48 -12.70 13.14 -3.73
CA ILE A 48 -11.85 12.38 -4.64
C ILE A 48 -11.17 11.26 -3.86
N ALA A 49 -11.32 10.02 -4.32
CA ALA A 49 -10.66 8.87 -3.70
C ALA A 49 -9.14 8.97 -3.85
N ILE A 50 -8.40 8.36 -2.93
CA ILE A 50 -6.95 8.30 -2.96
C ILE A 50 -6.50 6.88 -3.25
N ARG A 51 -5.47 6.72 -4.09
CA ARG A 51 -4.68 5.49 -4.16
C ARG A 51 -3.26 5.78 -3.66
N LEU A 52 -2.88 5.11 -2.57
CA LEU A 52 -1.55 5.19 -2.02
C LEU A 52 -0.62 4.26 -2.79
N ILE A 53 0.38 4.83 -3.45
CA ILE A 53 1.52 4.08 -3.99
C ILE A 53 2.60 4.08 -2.93
N SER A 54 2.41 3.19 -1.94
CA SER A 54 3.24 3.15 -0.74
C SER A 54 3.28 1.76 -0.13
N CYS A 55 4.46 1.15 -0.06
CA CYS A 55 4.68 -0.19 0.48
C CYS A 55 3.94 -0.42 1.81
N PHE A 56 3.21 -1.54 1.91
CA PHE A 56 2.53 -1.99 3.15
C PHE A 56 1.58 -0.98 3.80
N SER A 57 1.19 0.10 3.13
CA SER A 57 0.33 1.14 3.71
C SER A 57 -1.10 0.65 3.98
N GLY A 58 -1.55 -0.39 3.27
CA GLY A 58 -2.84 -1.05 3.54
C GLY A 58 -2.80 -1.92 4.79
N SER A 59 -1.69 -2.60 5.06
CA SER A 59 -1.56 -3.54 6.20
C SER A 59 -1.05 -2.89 7.49
N SER A 60 -0.48 -1.67 7.42
CA SER A 60 0.07 -0.96 8.59
C SER A 60 -0.96 -0.14 9.37
N GLY A 61 -2.20 -0.04 8.90
CA GLY A 61 -3.23 0.85 9.45
C GLY A 61 -3.16 2.30 8.92
N ALA A 62 -2.06 2.66 8.24
CA ALA A 62 -1.84 4.00 7.70
C ALA A 62 -2.92 4.46 6.73
N ALA A 63 -3.36 3.57 5.84
CA ALA A 63 -4.42 3.87 4.89
C ALA A 63 -5.77 4.14 5.57
N ALA A 64 -6.10 3.37 6.63
CA ALA A 64 -7.31 3.59 7.42
C ALA A 64 -7.27 4.93 8.17
N ASP A 65 -6.13 5.29 8.76
CA ASP A 65 -5.93 6.58 9.41
C ASP A 65 -6.02 7.74 8.42
N LEU A 66 -5.42 7.59 7.24
CA LEU A 66 -5.48 8.61 6.19
C LEU A 66 -6.92 8.81 5.69
N ALA A 67 -7.66 7.71 5.51
CA ALA A 67 -9.07 7.75 5.11
C ALA A 67 -9.93 8.51 6.11
N ARG A 68 -9.75 8.23 7.41
CA ARG A 68 -10.40 8.98 8.50
C ARG A 68 -10.06 10.46 8.51
N ARG A 69 -8.78 10.79 8.28
CA ARG A 69 -8.27 12.16 8.36
C ARG A 69 -8.72 13.01 7.18
N LEU A 70 -8.81 12.45 5.98
CA LEU A 70 -9.21 13.15 4.76
C LEU A 70 -10.70 12.99 4.41
N LYS A 71 -11.43 12.14 5.15
CA LYS A 71 -12.85 11.84 4.91
C LYS A 71 -13.10 11.42 3.46
N THR A 72 -12.26 10.52 2.96
CA THR A 72 -12.34 9.97 1.61
C THR A 72 -11.94 8.51 1.59
N ARG A 73 -12.28 7.81 0.51
CA ARG A 73 -11.85 6.43 0.30
C ARG A 73 -10.36 6.36 0.01
N VAL A 74 -9.69 5.35 0.56
CA VAL A 74 -8.26 5.11 0.34
C VAL A 74 -8.03 3.68 -0.10
N LEU A 75 -7.44 3.50 -1.28
CA LEU A 75 -6.93 2.23 -1.77
C LEU A 75 -5.43 2.14 -1.51
N ALA A 76 -4.96 1.07 -0.87
CA ALA A 76 -3.56 0.94 -0.47
C ALA A 76 -3.04 -0.50 -0.57
N PRO A 77 -1.76 -0.71 -0.95
CA PRO A 77 -1.20 -2.03 -1.11
C PRO A 77 -0.91 -2.69 0.25
N THR A 78 -1.11 -4.01 0.34
CA THR A 78 -0.76 -4.80 1.53
C THR A 78 0.72 -5.16 1.62
N HIS A 79 1.46 -4.94 0.53
CA HIS A 79 2.84 -5.38 0.38
C HIS A 79 3.71 -4.28 -0.21
N SER A 80 5.01 -4.55 -0.33
CA SER A 80 5.90 -3.73 -1.14
C SER A 80 5.40 -3.70 -2.59
N VAL A 81 5.34 -2.52 -3.19
CA VAL A 81 4.82 -2.29 -4.53
C VAL A 81 5.83 -1.50 -5.35
N SER A 82 5.98 -1.83 -6.63
CA SER A 82 6.67 -1.01 -7.61
C SER A 82 5.77 -0.70 -8.78
N ILE A 83 6.03 0.43 -9.45
CA ILE A 83 5.39 0.79 -10.71
C ILE A 83 6.36 0.46 -11.85
N ASN A 84 5.85 -0.23 -12.85
CA ASN A 84 6.56 -0.50 -14.10
C ASN A 84 6.46 0.73 -15.03
N PRO A 85 7.37 0.89 -16.01
CA PRO A 85 7.34 2.02 -16.94
C PRO A 85 6.03 2.16 -17.74
N ASP A 86 5.29 1.07 -17.92
CA ASP A 86 3.97 1.04 -18.57
C ASP A 86 2.82 1.46 -17.64
N GLY A 87 3.11 1.87 -16.40
CA GLY A 87 2.14 2.27 -15.39
C GLY A 87 1.48 1.11 -14.63
N SER A 88 1.82 -0.14 -14.96
CA SER A 88 1.32 -1.31 -14.22
C SER A 88 2.04 -1.47 -12.87
N PHE A 89 1.36 -2.12 -11.91
CA PHE A 89 1.92 -2.35 -10.58
C PHE A 89 2.44 -3.78 -10.44
N ARG A 90 3.54 -3.94 -9.70
CA ARG A 90 4.07 -5.24 -9.28
C ARG A 90 4.19 -5.27 -7.76
N PHE A 91 3.64 -6.32 -7.16
CA PHE A 91 3.82 -6.61 -5.74
C PHE A 91 5.06 -7.47 -5.52
N HIS A 92 5.82 -7.15 -4.48
CA HIS A 92 6.97 -7.95 -4.06
C HIS A 92 6.57 -8.76 -2.82
N GLY A 93 6.43 -10.08 -3.01
CA GLY A 93 6.15 -11.01 -1.92
C GLY A 93 7.33 -11.14 -0.95
N ALA A 94 7.04 -11.56 0.28
CA ALA A 94 8.06 -11.93 1.25
C ALA A 94 8.86 -13.13 0.70
N ARG A 95 10.15 -12.93 0.47
CA ARG A 95 11.06 -14.00 0.07
C ARG A 95 11.33 -14.89 1.29
N LYS A 96 10.92 -16.16 1.27
CA LYS A 96 11.33 -17.13 2.29
C LYS A 96 12.79 -17.52 2.01
N PRO A 97 13.74 -17.34 2.95
CA PRO A 97 15.07 -17.91 2.78
C PRO A 97 14.92 -19.43 2.62
N LYS A 98 15.57 -20.04 1.62
CA LYS A 98 15.66 -21.50 1.57
C LYS A 98 16.24 -21.99 2.90
N ASN A 99 15.68 -23.08 3.43
CA ASN A 99 16.16 -23.71 4.65
C ASN A 99 17.67 -23.95 4.52
N PRO A 100 18.53 -23.31 5.33
CA PRO A 100 19.98 -23.49 5.24
C PRO A 100 20.41 -24.92 5.62
N ASN A 101 19.53 -25.72 6.23
CA ASN A 101 19.79 -27.09 6.65
C ASN A 101 19.32 -28.14 5.61
N ALA A 102 18.86 -27.75 4.43
CA ALA A 102 18.51 -28.70 3.37
C ALA A 102 19.78 -29.21 2.64
N PRO A 103 20.04 -30.54 2.55
CA PRO A 103 21.35 -31.08 2.16
C PRO A 103 21.87 -30.72 0.75
N ASN A 104 21.11 -30.01 -0.10
CA ASN A 104 21.51 -29.62 -1.46
C ASN A 104 20.83 -28.32 -1.95
N ALA A 105 20.40 -27.44 -1.04
CA ALA A 105 19.68 -26.22 -1.47
C ALA A 105 20.67 -25.18 -2.06
N PRO A 106 20.54 -24.78 -3.34
CA PRO A 106 21.29 -23.62 -3.83
C PRO A 106 20.92 -22.40 -2.99
N ARG A 107 21.92 -21.56 -2.64
CA ARG A 107 21.68 -20.27 -1.97
C ARG A 107 20.64 -19.51 -2.77
N GLY A 108 19.44 -19.34 -2.22
CA GLY A 108 18.33 -18.79 -2.97
C GLY A 108 17.10 -18.62 -2.11
N TYR A 109 16.17 -17.83 -2.61
CA TYR A 109 14.87 -17.63 -1.99
C TYR A 109 13.85 -18.46 -2.76
N GLU A 110 12.91 -19.10 -2.06
CA GLU A 110 11.75 -19.71 -2.71
C GLU A 110 10.80 -18.60 -3.16
N PRO A 111 10.38 -18.58 -4.44
CA PRO A 111 9.23 -17.78 -4.85
C PRO A 111 8.02 -18.32 -4.08
N ARG A 112 7.48 -17.53 -3.15
CA ARG A 112 6.13 -17.78 -2.65
C ARG A 112 5.13 -17.40 -3.74
N PRO A 113 3.89 -17.95 -3.71
CA PRO A 113 2.78 -17.32 -4.42
C PRO A 113 2.82 -15.83 -4.10
N PRO A 114 2.54 -14.95 -5.05
CA PRO A 114 2.70 -13.55 -4.78
C PRO A 114 1.61 -13.16 -3.76
N GLU A 115 2.01 -13.08 -2.50
CA GLU A 115 1.22 -12.56 -1.40
C GLU A 115 1.12 -11.04 -1.64
N GLY A 116 -0.09 -10.50 -1.73
CA GLY A 116 -0.29 -9.08 -2.05
C GLY A 116 -1.67 -8.75 -2.58
N GLY A 117 -1.87 -7.47 -2.85
CA GLY A 117 -3.15 -6.91 -3.27
C GLY A 117 -3.36 -5.54 -2.67
N TRP A 118 -4.53 -4.99 -2.88
CA TRP A 118 -4.96 -3.71 -2.35
C TRP A 118 -6.07 -3.91 -1.33
N LEU A 119 -6.11 -3.04 -0.33
CA LEU A 119 -7.23 -2.88 0.59
C LEU A 119 -7.87 -1.52 0.32
N GLU A 120 -9.19 -1.49 0.26
CA GLU A 120 -9.98 -0.26 0.16
C GLU A 120 -10.64 0.04 1.50
N PHE A 121 -10.41 1.26 1.99
CA PHE A 121 -11.02 1.78 3.21
C PHE A 121 -11.98 2.91 2.86
N ASP A 122 -13.11 2.98 3.57
CA ASP A 122 -14.07 4.08 3.46
C ASP A 122 -13.64 5.33 4.26
N GLU A 123 -14.44 6.41 4.23
CA GLU A 123 -14.16 7.65 4.97
C GLU A 123 -14.10 7.50 6.51
N THR A 124 -14.53 6.37 7.06
CA THR A 124 -14.40 6.02 8.49
C THR A 124 -13.15 5.20 8.79
N GLY A 125 -12.41 4.83 7.75
CA GLY A 125 -11.26 3.92 7.83
C GLY A 125 -11.68 2.47 8.01
N THR A 126 -12.92 2.11 7.70
CA THR A 126 -13.40 0.73 7.73
C THR A 126 -13.01 0.04 6.43
N LEU A 127 -12.53 -1.20 6.53
CA LEU A 127 -12.21 -2.01 5.35
C LEU A 127 -13.51 -2.38 4.61
N VAL A 128 -13.61 -2.00 3.34
CA VAL A 128 -14.80 -2.21 2.50
C VAL A 128 -14.54 -3.07 1.27
N GLY A 129 -13.27 -3.36 0.96
CA GLY A 129 -12.95 -4.22 -0.16
C GLY A 129 -11.48 -4.64 -0.20
N LYS A 130 -11.25 -5.72 -0.93
CA LYS A 130 -9.92 -6.26 -1.24
C LYS A 130 -9.82 -6.40 -2.75
N ILE A 131 -8.66 -6.08 -3.30
CA ILE A 131 -8.34 -6.33 -4.70
C ILE A 131 -7.13 -7.24 -4.73
N ASP A 132 -7.27 -8.44 -5.28
CA ASP A 132 -6.13 -9.35 -5.43
C ASP A 132 -5.14 -8.84 -6.50
N GLN A 133 -4.08 -9.59 -6.74
CA GLN A 133 -3.05 -9.20 -7.70
C GLN A 133 -3.48 -9.31 -9.16
N GLN A 134 -4.53 -10.11 -9.42
CA GLN A 134 -5.14 -10.25 -10.72
C GLN A 134 -6.14 -9.11 -10.97
N GLY A 135 -6.39 -8.25 -9.98
CA GLY A 135 -7.34 -7.14 -10.07
C GLY A 135 -8.77 -7.55 -9.73
N ASN A 136 -9.00 -8.76 -9.21
CA ASN A 136 -10.32 -9.20 -8.82
C ASN A 136 -10.70 -8.57 -7.48
N TRP A 137 -11.91 -8.02 -7.44
CA TRP A 137 -12.46 -7.42 -6.24
C TRP A 137 -13.19 -8.46 -5.39
N SER A 138 -13.04 -8.38 -4.07
CA SER A 138 -13.86 -9.11 -3.11
C SER A 138 -14.28 -8.21 -1.96
N ALA A 139 -15.46 -8.50 -1.39
CA ALA A 139 -15.86 -7.92 -0.11
C ALA A 139 -14.91 -8.38 1.03
N PRO A 140 -14.88 -7.66 2.17
CA PRO A 140 -14.01 -7.98 3.30
C PRO A 140 -14.13 -9.41 3.82
#